data_AF-A0A1Y1T1L9-F1
#
_entry.id   AF-A0A1Y1T1L9-F1
#
_cell.length_a   1.000
_cell.length_b   1.000
_cell.length_c   1.000
_cell.angle_alpha   90.00
_cell.angle_beta   90.00
_cell.angle_gamma   90.00
#
_symmetry.space_group_name_H-M   'P 1'
#
loop_
_entity.id
_entity.type
_entity.pdbx_description
1 polymer ?
#
loop_
_entity_poly.entity_id
_entity_poly.type
_entity_poly.pdbx_seq_one_letter_code
_entity_poly.pdbx_strand_id
1 'polypeptide(L)'
;FTMAGSSTIDPEEVENEFEEGVDEIPDLDDEDPEVAEPDFAAESDVPEATTAAAADFSSAETVDDLSSESSEILTSLESAVDDVPANALSISASLTEDDIEAMLDLDQDLPDGVDADAIVASLPDDIIALLPQINYDFSSSASSTVIPNGINVLNSGVDLDPVAQAVDAPCEDVYNDAYDDVIADLQATRDEQLATVFANFERRSAAAEDRFNSRTETLNNSADEFAAEIEAIAEEFLLAAEGLDFAEEELRLMAFLVALEGRIELQSWYDAASTVISNARTTEETTIEERRDDRESTVNSNYQNSADQAREILVAGIAACHNQGSGS
;
A
#
# COMPACT_ATOMS: atom_id res chain seq x y z
N PHE A 1 80.63 -21.82 -16.05
CA PHE A 1 79.77 -20.64 -16.22
C PHE A 1 78.57 -21.06 -17.01
N THR A 2 77.63 -21.70 -16.33
CA THR A 2 76.27 -21.92 -16.81
C THR A 2 75.52 -20.67 -16.36
N MET A 3 74.98 -19.90 -17.31
CA MET A 3 74.12 -18.78 -16.96
C MET A 3 72.86 -19.35 -16.32
N ALA A 4 72.66 -19.03 -15.04
CA ALA A 4 71.35 -19.11 -14.43
C ALA A 4 70.47 -18.10 -15.17
N GLY A 5 69.51 -18.59 -15.94
CA GLY A 5 68.39 -17.74 -16.35
C GLY A 5 67.67 -17.35 -15.07
N SER A 6 67.72 -16.07 -14.72
CA SER A 6 66.76 -15.49 -13.80
C SER A 6 65.40 -15.78 -14.40
N SER A 7 64.60 -16.66 -13.81
CA SER A 7 63.18 -16.77 -14.14
C SER A 7 62.51 -15.52 -13.56
N THR A 8 62.69 -14.40 -14.25
CA THR A 8 61.81 -13.25 -14.06
C THR A 8 60.43 -13.72 -14.48
N ILE A 9 59.50 -13.76 -13.52
CA ILE A 9 58.09 -13.97 -13.81
C ILE A 9 57.65 -12.91 -14.83
N ASP A 10 56.83 -13.31 -15.80
CA ASP A 10 56.27 -12.39 -16.79
C ASP A 10 54.98 -11.79 -16.22
N PRO A 11 54.89 -10.47 -15.98
CA PRO A 11 53.67 -9.85 -15.47
C PRO A 11 52.44 -10.13 -16.34
N GLU A 12 52.61 -10.25 -17.66
CA GLU A 12 51.52 -10.55 -18.59
C GLU A 12 51.01 -11.99 -18.41
N GLU A 13 51.88 -12.94 -18.03
CA GLU A 13 51.46 -14.32 -17.72
C GLU A 13 50.63 -14.37 -16.43
N VAL A 14 51.01 -13.58 -15.42
CA VAL A 14 50.27 -13.49 -14.15
C VAL A 14 48.92 -12.80 -14.35
N GLU A 15 48.87 -11.70 -15.09
CA GLU A 15 47.63 -10.99 -15.42
C GLU A 15 46.63 -11.95 -16.13
N ASN A 16 47.09 -12.71 -17.13
CA ASN A 16 46.25 -13.73 -17.79
C ASN A 16 45.80 -14.85 -16.83
N GLU A 17 46.62 -15.27 -15.87
CA GLU A 17 46.21 -16.26 -14.85
C GLU A 17 45.01 -15.77 -14.03
N PHE A 18 44.96 -14.48 -13.72
CA PHE A 18 43.81 -13.87 -13.04
C PHE A 18 42.62 -13.69 -13.98
N GLU A 19 42.81 -13.17 -15.20
CA GLU A 19 41.72 -12.97 -16.17
C GLU A 19 41.02 -14.29 -16.55
N GLU A 20 41.76 -15.38 -16.69
CA GLU A 20 41.20 -16.69 -17.02
C GLU A 20 40.67 -17.44 -15.78
N GLY A 21 41.18 -17.11 -14.59
CA GLY A 21 40.95 -17.85 -13.36
C GLY A 21 39.90 -17.24 -12.42
N VAL A 22 39.54 -15.97 -12.60
CA VAL A 22 38.54 -15.25 -11.82
C VAL A 22 37.29 -15.04 -12.66
N ASP A 23 36.15 -15.56 -12.19
CA ASP A 23 34.87 -15.31 -12.83
C ASP A 23 34.44 -13.84 -12.65
N GLU A 24 33.98 -13.22 -13.73
CA GLU A 24 33.32 -11.91 -13.66
C GLU A 24 32.08 -11.97 -12.76
N ILE A 25 31.79 -10.85 -12.06
CA ILE A 25 30.56 -10.73 -11.28
C ILE A 25 29.37 -10.79 -12.27
N PRO A 26 28.41 -11.72 -12.12
CA PRO A 26 27.26 -11.79 -13.00
C PRO A 26 26.44 -10.50 -12.99
N ASP A 27 25.85 -10.16 -14.13
CA ASP A 27 24.90 -9.04 -14.23
C ASP A 27 23.75 -9.18 -13.22
N LEU A 28 23.34 -8.05 -12.65
CA LEU A 28 22.24 -7.99 -11.70
C LEU A 28 20.88 -8.01 -12.43
N ASP A 29 20.11 -9.07 -12.26
CA ASP A 29 18.72 -9.13 -12.69
C ASP A 29 17.80 -8.51 -11.62
N ASP A 30 17.32 -7.28 -11.85
CA ASP A 30 16.43 -6.57 -10.93
C ASP A 30 15.22 -5.93 -11.66
N GLU A 31 14.40 -6.77 -12.30
CA GLU A 31 13.12 -6.35 -12.90
C GLU A 31 12.13 -5.75 -11.87
N ASP A 32 11.09 -5.05 -12.32
CA ASP A 32 10.07 -4.55 -11.39
C ASP A 32 9.12 -5.66 -10.91
N PRO A 33 8.73 -5.67 -9.62
CA PRO A 33 7.72 -6.60 -9.14
C PRO A 33 6.36 -6.27 -9.77
N GLU A 34 5.56 -7.30 -10.02
CA GLU A 34 4.15 -7.11 -10.35
C GLU A 34 3.42 -6.53 -9.13
N VAL A 35 2.72 -5.41 -9.33
CA VAL A 35 1.89 -4.78 -8.31
C VAL A 35 0.44 -5.18 -8.58
N ALA A 36 -0.16 -5.91 -7.63
CA ALA A 36 -1.58 -6.19 -7.66
C ALA A 36 -2.34 -4.99 -7.10
N GLU A 37 -3.21 -4.38 -7.91
CA GLU A 37 -4.06 -3.30 -7.44
C GLU A 37 -5.14 -3.85 -6.50
N PRO A 38 -5.30 -3.26 -5.30
CA PRO A 38 -6.37 -3.66 -4.39
C PRO A 38 -7.72 -3.23 -4.94
N ASP A 39 -8.74 -4.07 -4.73
CA ASP A 39 -10.12 -3.68 -5.00
C ASP A 39 -10.71 -3.06 -3.74
N PHE A 40 -11.08 -1.78 -3.85
CA PHE A 40 -11.78 -1.01 -2.82
C PHE A 40 -13.01 -0.30 -3.40
N ALA A 41 -13.46 -0.71 -4.59
CA ALA A 41 -14.65 -0.17 -5.22
C ALA A 41 -15.90 -0.55 -4.41
N ALA A 42 -16.89 0.33 -4.48
CA ALA A 42 -18.21 0.10 -3.93
C ALA A 42 -19.27 0.70 -4.85
N GLU A 43 -20.51 0.31 -4.61
CA GLU A 43 -21.67 0.87 -5.29
C GLU A 43 -22.63 1.41 -4.22
N SER A 44 -22.94 2.71 -4.33
CA SER A 44 -24.06 3.32 -3.61
C SER A 44 -25.37 2.78 -4.19
N ASP A 45 -26.24 2.31 -3.31
CA ASP A 45 -27.57 1.79 -3.64
C ASP A 45 -28.61 2.53 -2.80
N VAL A 46 -29.26 3.51 -3.43
CA VAL A 46 -30.48 4.11 -2.91
C VAL A 46 -31.65 3.29 -3.41
N PRO A 47 -32.47 2.67 -2.53
CA PRO A 47 -33.56 1.82 -2.96
C PRO A 47 -34.53 2.54 -3.91
N GLU A 48 -34.94 1.89 -5.00
CA GLU A 48 -35.86 2.46 -6.00
C GLU A 48 -37.16 2.97 -5.35
N ALA A 49 -37.64 2.29 -4.30
CA ALA A 49 -38.80 2.70 -3.54
C ALA A 49 -38.62 4.05 -2.83
N THR A 50 -37.41 4.36 -2.36
CA THR A 50 -37.06 5.62 -1.70
C THR A 50 -37.09 6.77 -2.69
N THR A 51 -36.42 6.61 -3.83
CA THR A 51 -36.42 7.60 -4.91
C THR A 51 -37.82 7.82 -5.48
N ALA A 52 -38.61 6.75 -5.64
CA ALA A 52 -39.99 6.86 -6.09
C ALA A 52 -40.87 7.62 -5.08
N ALA A 53 -40.70 7.35 -3.77
CA ALA A 53 -41.42 8.03 -2.72
C ALA A 53 -41.06 9.53 -2.65
N ALA A 54 -39.78 9.87 -2.66
CA ALA A 54 -39.31 11.26 -2.66
C ALA A 54 -39.91 12.07 -3.83
N ALA A 55 -39.93 11.49 -5.03
CA ALA A 55 -40.54 12.10 -6.21
C ALA A 55 -42.07 12.25 -6.09
N ASP A 56 -42.76 11.24 -5.55
CA ASP A 56 -44.21 11.24 -5.36
C ASP A 56 -44.62 12.32 -4.34
N PHE A 57 -43.96 12.37 -3.18
CA PHE A 57 -44.17 13.40 -2.16
C PHE A 57 -43.89 14.81 -2.69
N SER A 58 -42.79 15.02 -3.42
CA SER A 58 -42.45 16.32 -4.01
C SER A 58 -43.50 16.83 -5.02
N SER A 59 -44.31 15.94 -5.59
CA SER A 59 -45.36 16.28 -6.57
C SER A 59 -46.76 16.41 -5.98
N ALA A 60 -46.96 15.96 -4.75
CA ALA A 60 -48.27 15.95 -4.09
C ALA A 60 -48.65 17.33 -3.56
N GLU A 61 -49.96 17.64 -3.54
CA GLU A 61 -50.49 18.81 -2.83
C GLU A 61 -51.33 18.39 -1.61
N THR A 62 -51.87 17.17 -1.64
CA THR A 62 -52.72 16.59 -0.61
C THR A 62 -52.42 15.10 -0.43
N VAL A 63 -52.86 14.53 0.70
CA VAL A 63 -52.70 13.09 0.98
C VAL A 63 -53.37 12.20 -0.08
N ASP A 64 -54.43 12.67 -0.73
CA ASP A 64 -55.14 11.92 -1.77
C ASP A 64 -54.37 11.87 -3.11
N ASP A 65 -53.34 12.70 -3.28
CA ASP A 65 -52.49 12.71 -4.48
C ASP A 65 -51.36 11.67 -4.43
N LEU A 66 -51.08 11.14 -3.24
CA LEU A 66 -50.02 10.15 -3.03
C LEU A 66 -50.39 8.80 -3.65
N SER A 67 -49.37 8.10 -4.14
CA SER A 67 -49.47 6.69 -4.47
C SER A 67 -49.79 5.84 -3.23
N SER A 68 -50.27 4.61 -3.47
CA SER A 68 -50.48 3.64 -2.40
C SER A 68 -49.20 3.36 -1.62
N GLU A 69 -48.09 3.22 -2.34
CA GLU A 69 -46.77 2.92 -1.81
C GLU A 69 -46.26 4.06 -0.92
N SER A 70 -46.32 5.32 -1.38
CA SER A 70 -45.92 6.47 -0.55
C SER A 70 -46.83 6.68 0.66
N SER A 71 -48.12 6.37 0.54
CA SER A 71 -49.05 6.40 1.67
C SER A 71 -48.73 5.34 2.73
N GLU A 72 -48.30 4.16 2.29
CA GLU A 72 -47.83 3.10 3.18
C GLU A 72 -46.54 3.51 3.89
N ILE A 73 -45.57 4.10 3.17
CA ILE A 73 -44.33 4.64 3.75
C ILE A 73 -44.64 5.70 4.81
N LEU A 74 -45.54 6.64 4.51
CA LEU A 74 -45.95 7.68 5.47
C LEU A 74 -46.56 7.08 6.74
N THR A 75 -47.42 6.06 6.59
CA THR A 75 -48.03 5.35 7.73
C THR A 75 -46.98 4.62 8.58
N SER A 76 -45.98 4.03 7.93
CA SER A 76 -44.86 3.37 8.61
C SER A 76 -43.98 4.38 9.34
N LEU A 77 -43.72 5.56 8.76
CA LEU A 77 -43.01 6.65 9.41
C LEU A 77 -43.77 7.18 10.63
N GLU A 78 -45.09 7.42 10.51
CA GLU A 78 -45.95 7.84 11.63
C GLU A 78 -45.88 6.83 12.78
N SER A 79 -45.82 5.54 12.47
CA SER A 79 -45.66 4.48 13.48
C SER A 79 -44.25 4.45 14.08
N ALA A 80 -43.21 4.73 13.28
CA ALA A 80 -41.82 4.73 13.72
C ALA A 80 -41.49 5.90 14.64
N VAL A 81 -42.19 7.04 14.56
CA VAL A 81 -41.98 8.22 15.42
C VAL A 81 -41.98 7.85 16.91
N ASP A 82 -42.85 6.93 17.34
CA ASP A 82 -42.93 6.50 18.75
C ASP A 82 -41.71 5.66 19.21
N ASP A 83 -41.00 5.03 18.27
CA ASP A 83 -39.84 4.18 18.54
C ASP A 83 -38.51 4.96 18.44
N VAL A 84 -38.49 6.09 17.72
CA VAL A 84 -37.31 6.96 17.59
C VAL A 84 -37.03 7.75 18.88
N PRO A 85 -35.77 7.80 19.36
CA PRO A 85 -35.39 8.60 20.52
C PRO A 85 -35.78 10.08 20.40
N ALA A 86 -36.30 10.66 21.50
CA ALA A 86 -36.81 12.04 21.50
C ALA A 86 -35.78 13.12 21.09
N ASN A 87 -34.49 12.86 21.30
CA ASN A 87 -33.44 13.76 20.83
C ASN A 87 -33.27 13.71 19.31
N ALA A 88 -33.39 12.53 18.68
CA ALA A 88 -33.36 12.38 17.23
C ALA A 88 -34.58 13.04 16.59
N LEU A 89 -35.78 12.87 17.18
CA LEU A 89 -36.98 13.60 16.77
C LEU A 89 -36.83 15.12 16.89
N SER A 90 -36.16 15.59 17.95
CA SER A 90 -35.90 17.02 18.11
C SER A 90 -34.93 17.56 17.07
N ILE A 91 -33.97 16.76 16.60
CA ILE A 91 -33.02 17.13 15.56
C ILE A 91 -33.72 17.13 14.21
N SER A 92 -34.46 16.06 13.88
CA SER A 92 -35.19 15.96 12.60
C SER A 92 -36.20 17.11 12.44
N ALA A 93 -36.91 17.48 13.51
CA ALA A 93 -37.86 18.59 13.48
C ALA A 93 -37.24 19.96 13.15
N SER A 94 -35.94 20.15 13.41
CA SER A 94 -35.21 21.38 13.08
C SER A 94 -34.20 21.22 11.96
N LEU A 95 -34.21 20.08 11.25
CA LEU A 95 -33.25 19.74 10.22
C LEU A 95 -33.24 20.79 9.09
N THR A 96 -32.05 21.16 8.66
CA THR A 96 -31.79 22.03 7.51
C THR A 96 -30.88 21.33 6.49
N GLU A 97 -30.78 21.89 5.28
CA GLU A 97 -29.82 21.43 4.26
C GLU A 97 -28.38 21.43 4.82
N ASP A 98 -27.97 22.52 5.47
CA ASP A 98 -26.64 22.62 6.13
C ASP A 98 -26.42 21.53 7.19
N ASP A 99 -27.47 21.08 7.90
CA ASP A 99 -27.35 19.99 8.88
C ASP A 99 -27.17 18.63 8.19
N ILE A 100 -27.80 18.41 7.02
CA ILE A 100 -27.63 17.19 6.22
C ILE A 100 -26.20 17.11 5.69
N GLU A 101 -25.70 18.20 5.08
CA GLU A 101 -24.31 18.30 4.61
C GLU A 101 -23.33 18.00 5.75
N ALA A 102 -23.52 18.61 6.93
CA ALA A 102 -22.67 18.40 8.08
C ALA A 102 -22.74 16.96 8.66
N MET A 103 -23.89 16.29 8.57
CA MET A 103 -24.01 14.89 8.98
C MET A 103 -23.20 13.95 8.06
N LEU A 104 -23.18 14.22 6.76
CA LEU A 104 -22.51 13.40 5.76
C LEU A 104 -21.01 13.67 5.64
N ASP A 105 -20.54 14.83 6.10
CA ASP A 105 -19.11 15.19 6.18
C ASP A 105 -18.33 14.28 7.14
N LEU A 106 -17.53 13.37 6.59
CA LEU A 106 -16.74 12.38 7.36
C LEU A 106 -15.79 13.00 8.40
N ASP A 107 -15.38 14.26 8.24
CA ASP A 107 -14.51 14.97 9.18
C ASP A 107 -15.28 15.58 10.38
N GLN A 108 -16.61 15.53 10.35
CA GLN A 108 -17.47 16.03 11.43
C GLN A 108 -18.08 14.89 12.25
N ASP A 109 -18.20 15.15 13.55
CA ASP A 109 -18.95 14.30 14.47
C ASP A 109 -20.46 14.47 14.19
N LEU A 110 -21.20 13.37 14.33
CA LEU A 110 -22.66 13.43 14.33
C LEU A 110 -23.16 14.38 15.44
N PRO A 111 -24.35 15.00 15.28
CA PRO A 111 -24.91 15.89 16.28
C PRO A 111 -24.95 15.27 17.69
N ASP A 112 -24.63 16.09 18.70
CA ASP A 112 -24.55 15.64 20.09
C ASP A 112 -25.80 14.85 20.54
N GLY A 113 -25.58 13.64 21.02
CA GLY A 113 -26.62 12.76 21.54
C GLY A 113 -27.27 11.84 20.49
N VAL A 114 -26.92 11.96 19.20
CA VAL A 114 -27.29 10.97 18.18
C VAL A 114 -26.51 9.67 18.44
N ASP A 115 -27.23 8.60 18.74
CA ASP A 115 -26.71 7.23 18.78
C ASP A 115 -27.26 6.52 17.54
N ALA A 116 -26.48 6.56 16.47
CA ALA A 116 -26.91 6.18 15.13
C ALA A 116 -27.35 4.71 15.08
N ASP A 117 -26.53 3.81 15.65
CA ASP A 117 -26.82 2.37 15.76
C ASP A 117 -28.11 2.11 16.54
N ALA A 118 -28.33 2.83 17.65
CA ALA A 118 -29.52 2.65 18.47
C ALA A 118 -30.80 3.14 17.78
N ILE A 119 -30.69 4.24 17.01
CA ILE A 119 -31.81 4.76 16.20
C ILE A 119 -32.16 3.75 15.12
N VAL A 120 -31.20 3.31 14.31
CA VAL A 120 -31.46 2.38 13.19
C VAL A 120 -32.00 1.05 13.70
N ALA A 121 -31.46 0.51 14.79
CA ALA A 121 -31.96 -0.73 15.40
C ALA A 121 -33.37 -0.63 16.00
N SER A 122 -33.89 0.59 16.20
CA SER A 122 -35.26 0.83 16.66
C SER A 122 -36.27 0.93 15.53
N LEU A 123 -35.81 1.08 14.28
CA LEU A 123 -36.68 1.29 13.13
C LEU A 123 -37.38 -0.01 12.70
N PRO A 124 -38.62 0.09 12.19
CA PRO A 124 -39.28 -1.01 11.49
C PRO A 124 -38.50 -1.47 10.25
N ASP A 125 -38.52 -2.78 9.96
CA ASP A 125 -37.81 -3.39 8.81
C ASP A 125 -38.17 -2.74 7.46
N ASP A 126 -39.41 -2.29 7.32
CA ASP A 126 -39.94 -1.61 6.14
C ASP A 126 -39.39 -0.19 5.97
N ILE A 127 -39.03 0.50 7.06
CA ILE A 127 -38.28 1.77 6.99
C ILE A 127 -36.81 1.51 6.68
N ILE A 128 -36.20 0.52 7.35
CA ILE A 128 -34.79 0.14 7.08
C ILE A 128 -34.58 -0.21 5.61
N ALA A 129 -35.53 -0.90 4.98
CA ALA A 129 -35.46 -1.26 3.56
C ALA A 129 -35.51 -0.06 2.58
N LEU A 130 -35.81 1.14 3.08
CA LEU A 130 -35.82 2.39 2.31
C LEU A 130 -34.55 3.22 2.53
N LEU A 131 -33.69 2.83 3.46
CA LEU A 131 -32.49 3.60 3.75
C LEU A 131 -31.38 3.27 2.75
N PRO A 132 -30.49 4.24 2.44
CA PRO A 132 -29.37 4.03 1.52
C PRO A 132 -28.43 2.95 2.05
N GLN A 133 -27.78 2.23 1.14
CA GLN A 133 -26.76 1.23 1.44
C GLN A 133 -25.53 1.46 0.57
N ILE A 134 -24.35 1.12 1.09
CA ILE A 134 -23.13 1.07 0.27
C ILE A 134 -22.67 -0.38 0.19
N ASN A 135 -22.79 -0.96 -1.00
CA ASN A 135 -22.46 -2.35 -1.24
C ASN A 135 -20.97 -2.50 -1.58
N TYR A 136 -20.24 -3.25 -0.74
CA TYR A 136 -18.82 -3.54 -0.96
C TYR A 136 -18.44 -4.96 -0.50
N ASP A 137 -17.45 -5.57 -1.17
CA ASP A 137 -16.87 -6.86 -0.79
C ASP A 137 -15.35 -6.83 -0.93
N PHE A 138 -14.67 -6.67 0.20
CA PHE A 138 -13.21 -6.66 0.28
C PHE A 138 -12.60 -8.02 0.66
N SER A 139 -13.39 -9.10 0.62
CA SER A 139 -12.93 -10.44 1.00
C SER A 139 -11.78 -10.95 0.12
N SER A 140 -11.70 -10.48 -1.13
CA SER A 140 -10.59 -10.74 -2.07
C SER A 140 -9.33 -9.92 -1.77
N SER A 141 -9.50 -8.72 -1.18
CA SER A 141 -8.42 -7.78 -0.82
C SER A 141 -7.75 -8.12 0.52
N ALA A 142 -8.31 -9.07 1.28
CA ALA A 142 -7.70 -9.64 2.48
C ALA A 142 -6.54 -10.60 2.15
N SER A 143 -5.53 -10.13 1.43
CA SER A 143 -4.32 -10.91 1.21
C SER A 143 -3.36 -10.77 2.40
N SER A 144 -2.98 -11.94 2.91
CA SER A 144 -2.10 -12.25 4.04
C SER A 144 -1.21 -11.13 4.56
N THR A 145 -1.34 -10.83 5.86
CA THR A 145 -0.25 -10.26 6.67
C THR A 145 0.99 -11.13 6.46
N VAL A 146 1.96 -10.64 5.68
CA VAL A 146 3.26 -11.26 5.59
C VAL A 146 3.91 -11.02 6.94
N ILE A 147 3.87 -12.03 7.81
CA ILE A 147 4.63 -12.02 9.06
C ILE A 147 6.11 -12.09 8.64
N PRO A 148 6.94 -11.10 9.01
CA PRO A 148 8.35 -11.11 8.61
C PRO A 148 9.02 -12.35 9.19
N ASN A 149 9.43 -13.27 8.31
CA ASN A 149 10.33 -14.33 8.73
C ASN A 149 11.69 -13.68 8.98
N GLY A 150 12.18 -13.90 10.20
CA GLY A 150 13.35 -13.21 10.74
C GLY A 150 14.53 -13.19 9.77
N ILE A 151 14.99 -11.96 9.54
CA ILE A 151 16.27 -11.64 8.90
C ILE A 151 17.37 -12.39 9.65
N ASN A 152 17.96 -13.40 9.00
CA ASN A 152 19.29 -13.86 9.37
C ASN A 152 20.28 -12.85 8.80
N VAL A 153 20.61 -11.86 9.64
CA VAL A 153 21.78 -11.00 9.41
C VAL A 153 22.99 -11.91 9.39
N LEU A 154 23.49 -12.26 8.20
CA LEU A 154 24.83 -12.80 8.04
C LEU A 154 25.79 -11.65 8.33
N ASN A 155 26.11 -11.52 9.62
CA ASN A 155 27.25 -10.77 10.08
C ASN A 155 28.50 -11.43 9.47
N SER A 156 29.09 -10.77 8.49
CA SER A 156 30.43 -11.10 8.01
C SER A 156 31.12 -9.81 7.61
N GLY A 157 31.29 -8.92 8.60
CA GLY A 157 32.44 -8.03 8.60
C GLY A 157 33.69 -8.91 8.67
N VAL A 158 34.20 -9.31 7.51
CA VAL A 158 35.55 -9.83 7.39
C VAL A 158 36.42 -8.65 7.02
N ASP A 159 37.07 -8.09 8.04
CA ASP A 159 38.30 -7.34 7.86
C ASP A 159 39.27 -8.29 7.15
N LEU A 160 39.54 -8.04 5.86
CA LEU A 160 40.57 -8.76 5.14
C LEU A 160 41.90 -8.29 5.72
N ASP A 161 42.38 -9.04 6.70
CA ASP A 161 43.67 -8.83 7.34
C ASP A 161 44.74 -8.79 6.23
N PRO A 162 45.52 -7.71 6.09
CA PRO A 162 46.57 -7.62 5.09
C PRO A 162 47.54 -8.78 5.32
N VAL A 163 47.78 -9.58 4.27
CA VAL A 163 48.73 -10.68 4.32
C VAL A 163 50.09 -10.11 4.74
N ALA A 164 50.60 -10.61 5.87
CA ALA A 164 51.82 -10.09 6.48
C ALA A 164 53.01 -10.19 5.52
N GLN A 165 53.55 -9.02 5.14
CA GLN A 165 54.75 -8.86 4.33
C GLN A 165 55.92 -9.68 4.87
N ALA A 166 56.44 -10.59 4.04
CA ALA A 166 57.69 -11.29 4.30
C ALA A 166 58.60 -11.29 3.06
N VAL A 167 59.51 -10.31 3.04
CA VAL A 167 60.81 -10.33 2.35
C VAL A 167 60.79 -10.38 0.80
N ASP A 168 60.52 -9.21 0.21
CA ASP A 168 61.20 -8.61 -0.97
C ASP A 168 61.68 -9.63 -2.04
N ALA A 169 60.72 -10.27 -2.71
CA ALA A 169 60.95 -11.08 -3.90
C ALA A 169 60.12 -10.50 -5.07
N PRO A 170 60.74 -10.03 -6.17
CA PRO A 170 60.03 -9.40 -7.31
C PRO A 170 58.92 -10.23 -7.96
N CYS A 171 58.82 -11.52 -7.64
CA CYS A 171 57.76 -12.41 -8.09
C CYS A 171 56.48 -12.25 -7.25
N GLU A 172 56.62 -12.06 -5.94
CA GLU A 172 55.51 -11.83 -5.02
C GLU A 172 54.87 -10.46 -5.28
N ASP A 173 55.68 -9.43 -5.58
CA ASP A 173 55.18 -8.10 -5.94
C ASP A 173 54.26 -8.16 -7.18
N VAL A 174 54.66 -8.90 -8.23
CA VAL A 174 53.85 -9.04 -9.46
C VAL A 174 52.50 -9.72 -9.19
N TYR A 175 52.47 -10.76 -8.36
CA TYR A 175 51.21 -11.40 -7.98
C TYR A 175 50.33 -10.52 -7.08
N ASN A 176 50.92 -9.75 -6.17
CA ASN A 176 50.17 -8.80 -5.34
C ASN A 176 49.60 -7.66 -6.19
N ASP A 177 50.38 -7.09 -7.10
CA ASP A 177 49.92 -6.02 -8.00
C ASP A 177 48.74 -6.50 -8.87
N ALA A 178 48.85 -7.69 -9.48
CA ALA A 178 47.77 -8.26 -10.28
C ALA A 178 46.51 -8.60 -9.46
N TYR A 179 46.69 -9.09 -8.23
CA TYR A 179 45.56 -9.32 -7.31
C TYR A 179 44.87 -8.01 -6.93
N ASP A 180 45.64 -6.97 -6.58
CA ASP A 180 45.10 -5.67 -6.18
C ASP A 180 44.30 -5.03 -7.33
N ASP A 181 44.78 -5.12 -8.57
CA ASP A 181 44.08 -4.62 -9.77
C ASP A 181 42.74 -5.36 -9.98
N VAL A 182 42.74 -6.69 -9.93
CA VAL A 182 41.51 -7.51 -10.08
C VAL A 182 40.51 -7.23 -8.97
N ILE A 183 40.97 -7.13 -7.72
CA ILE A 183 40.10 -6.78 -6.59
C ILE A 183 39.52 -5.38 -6.76
N ALA A 184 40.29 -4.41 -7.27
CA ALA A 184 39.78 -3.08 -7.53
C ALA A 184 38.65 -3.08 -8.59
N ASP A 185 38.80 -3.85 -9.67
CA ASP A 185 37.76 -3.98 -10.71
C ASP A 185 36.50 -4.70 -10.20
N LEU A 186 36.68 -5.77 -9.41
CA LEU A 186 35.56 -6.46 -8.74
C LEU A 186 34.83 -5.53 -7.76
N GLN A 187 35.57 -4.71 -7.00
CA GLN A 187 34.99 -3.72 -6.09
C GLN A 187 34.20 -2.64 -6.85
N ALA A 188 34.75 -2.12 -7.95
CA ALA A 188 34.06 -1.15 -8.79
C ALA A 188 32.73 -1.71 -9.33
N THR A 189 32.75 -2.96 -9.80
CA THR A 189 31.55 -3.65 -10.32
C THR A 189 30.51 -3.88 -9.23
N ARG A 190 30.95 -4.35 -8.04
CA ARG A 190 30.07 -4.50 -6.87
C ARG A 190 29.41 -3.16 -6.51
N ASP A 191 30.19 -2.09 -6.43
CA ASP A 191 29.71 -0.78 -6.02
C ASP A 191 28.72 -0.20 -7.04
N GLU A 192 28.93 -0.42 -8.35
CA GLU A 192 27.98 -0.06 -9.41
C GLU A 192 26.66 -0.85 -9.30
N GLN A 193 26.74 -2.16 -9.04
CA GLN A 193 25.55 -2.99 -8.85
C GLN A 193 24.78 -2.59 -7.58
N LEU A 194 25.47 -2.33 -6.46
CA LEU A 194 24.84 -1.84 -5.22
C LEU A 194 24.19 -0.46 -5.44
N ALA A 195 24.84 0.45 -6.17
CA ALA A 195 24.24 1.73 -6.53
C ALA A 195 22.94 1.54 -7.34
N THR A 196 22.91 0.56 -8.22
CA THR A 196 21.71 0.19 -8.98
C THR A 196 20.60 -0.36 -8.07
N VAL A 197 20.93 -1.25 -7.12
CA VAL A 197 19.97 -1.76 -6.11
C VAL A 197 19.34 -0.62 -5.33
N PHE A 198 20.14 0.33 -4.82
CA PHE A 198 19.62 1.45 -4.05
C PHE A 198 18.80 2.43 -4.90
N ALA A 199 19.23 2.71 -6.13
CA ALA A 199 18.45 3.55 -7.05
C ALA A 199 17.09 2.92 -7.39
N ASN A 200 17.03 1.60 -7.57
CA ASN A 200 15.78 0.87 -7.78
C ASN A 200 14.89 0.85 -6.55
N PHE A 201 15.46 0.67 -5.35
CA PHE A 201 14.73 0.79 -4.08
C PHE A 201 14.06 2.17 -3.97
N GLU A 202 14.83 3.26 -4.11
CA GLU A 202 14.29 4.63 -4.00
C GLU A 202 13.19 4.89 -5.04
N ARG A 203 13.40 4.49 -6.29
CA ARG A 203 12.40 4.62 -7.36
C ARG A 203 11.11 3.87 -7.03
N ARG A 204 11.21 2.62 -6.55
CA ARG A 204 10.05 1.78 -6.23
C ARG A 204 9.31 2.31 -5.01
N SER A 205 10.02 2.76 -3.97
CA SER A 205 9.43 3.39 -2.80
C SER A 205 8.65 4.67 -3.16
N ALA A 206 9.23 5.53 -4.01
CA ALA A 206 8.52 6.71 -4.50
C ALA A 206 7.25 6.33 -5.29
N ALA A 207 7.34 5.34 -6.17
CA ALA A 207 6.19 4.89 -6.94
C ALA A 207 5.08 4.24 -6.07
N ALA A 208 5.44 3.57 -4.98
CA ALA A 208 4.48 3.00 -4.01
C ALA A 208 3.75 4.12 -3.24
N GLU A 209 4.46 5.16 -2.84
CA GLU A 209 3.86 6.35 -2.20
C GLU A 209 2.92 7.09 -3.17
N ASP A 210 3.31 7.25 -4.45
CA ASP A 210 2.43 7.84 -5.47
C ASP A 210 1.14 7.03 -5.66
N ARG A 211 1.24 5.69 -5.69
CA ARG A 211 0.06 4.80 -5.77
C ARG A 211 -0.82 4.91 -4.53
N PHE A 212 -0.23 4.93 -3.33
CA PHE A 212 -0.99 5.12 -2.09
C PHE A 212 -1.79 6.43 -2.13
N ASN A 213 -1.13 7.55 -2.46
CA ASN A 213 -1.79 8.85 -2.55
C ASN A 213 -2.90 8.87 -3.61
N SER A 214 -2.67 8.26 -4.78
CA SER A 214 -3.69 8.14 -5.83
C SER A 214 -4.90 7.31 -5.40
N ARG A 215 -4.70 6.22 -4.64
CA ARG A 215 -5.79 5.40 -4.09
C ARG A 215 -6.58 6.17 -3.04
N THR A 216 -5.92 6.89 -2.15
CA THR A 216 -6.58 7.75 -1.15
C THR A 216 -7.38 8.88 -1.81
N GLU A 217 -6.83 9.53 -2.83
CA GLU A 217 -7.57 10.55 -3.59
C GLU A 217 -8.81 9.96 -4.28
N THR A 218 -8.69 8.75 -4.85
CA THR A 218 -9.83 8.03 -5.44
C THR A 218 -10.89 7.71 -4.39
N LEU A 219 -10.48 7.21 -3.22
CA LEU A 219 -11.38 6.93 -2.11
C LEU A 219 -12.14 8.19 -1.66
N ASN A 220 -11.45 9.31 -1.48
CA ASN A 220 -12.08 10.57 -1.09
C ASN A 220 -13.08 11.07 -2.13
N ASN A 221 -12.72 11.04 -3.41
CA ASN A 221 -13.65 11.44 -4.48
C ASN A 221 -14.89 10.56 -4.51
N SER A 222 -14.75 9.24 -4.32
CA SER A 222 -15.90 8.33 -4.24
C SER A 222 -16.75 8.58 -2.99
N ALA A 223 -16.12 8.95 -1.86
CA ALA A 223 -16.86 9.31 -0.66
C ALA A 223 -17.70 10.58 -0.86
N ASP A 224 -17.12 11.61 -1.48
CA ASP A 224 -17.82 12.84 -1.84
C ASP A 224 -18.99 12.57 -2.82
N GLU A 225 -18.79 11.69 -3.80
CA GLU A 225 -19.83 11.29 -4.75
C GLU A 225 -21.00 10.58 -4.04
N PHE A 226 -20.71 9.61 -3.16
CA PHE A 226 -21.77 8.92 -2.40
C PHE A 226 -22.47 9.84 -1.40
N ALA A 227 -21.73 10.72 -0.71
CA ALA A 227 -22.32 11.72 0.17
C ALA A 227 -23.30 12.63 -0.60
N ALA A 228 -22.90 13.13 -1.78
CA ALA A 228 -23.76 13.98 -2.59
C ALA A 228 -25.01 13.25 -3.12
N GLU A 229 -24.91 11.96 -3.45
CA GLU A 229 -26.08 11.15 -3.83
C GLU A 229 -27.08 10.99 -2.68
N ILE A 230 -26.58 10.71 -1.47
CA ILE A 230 -27.41 10.57 -0.26
C ILE A 230 -28.03 11.91 0.13
N GLU A 231 -27.24 12.98 0.10
CA GLU A 231 -27.66 14.36 0.38
C GLU A 231 -28.83 14.75 -0.51
N ALA A 232 -28.71 14.57 -1.82
CA ALA A 232 -29.77 14.93 -2.77
C ALA A 232 -31.12 14.25 -2.44
N ILE A 233 -31.10 12.98 -2.01
CA ILE A 233 -32.33 12.27 -1.64
C ILE A 233 -32.88 12.77 -0.30
N ALA A 234 -32.03 13.03 0.69
CA ALA A 234 -32.46 13.60 1.96
C ALA A 234 -33.06 15.00 1.78
N GLU A 235 -32.48 15.83 0.93
CA GLU A 235 -32.98 17.16 0.57
C GLU A 235 -34.34 17.09 -0.15
N GLU A 236 -34.58 16.10 -1.02
CA GLU A 236 -35.89 15.92 -1.65
C GLU A 236 -37.00 15.68 -0.62
N PHE A 237 -36.75 14.84 0.40
CA PHE A 237 -37.70 14.65 1.50
C PHE A 237 -37.88 15.92 2.34
N LEU A 238 -36.78 16.63 2.63
CA LEU A 238 -36.82 17.87 3.39
C LEU A 238 -37.65 18.95 2.66
N LEU A 239 -37.44 19.10 1.35
CA LEU A 239 -38.19 20.02 0.50
C LEU A 239 -39.69 19.64 0.46
N ALA A 240 -40.01 18.35 0.33
CA ALA A 240 -41.39 17.88 0.37
C ALA A 240 -42.05 18.18 1.73
N ALA A 241 -41.32 18.07 2.83
CA ALA A 241 -41.81 18.40 4.17
C ALA A 241 -42.22 19.88 4.29
N GLU A 242 -41.49 20.80 3.66
CA GLU A 242 -41.84 22.23 3.63
C GLU A 242 -43.11 22.53 2.81
N GLY A 243 -43.43 21.66 1.85
CA GLY A 243 -44.61 21.80 0.98
C GLY A 243 -45.87 21.12 1.51
N LEU A 244 -45.72 20.12 2.39
CA LEU A 244 -46.81 19.24 2.83
C LEU A 244 -47.02 19.28 4.36
N ASP A 245 -47.77 20.28 4.84
CA ASP A 245 -48.13 20.45 6.26
C ASP A 245 -48.72 19.17 6.92
N PHE A 246 -49.32 18.26 6.14
CA PHE A 246 -49.95 17.04 6.67
C PHE A 246 -48.96 15.90 6.94
N ALA A 247 -47.73 16.00 6.44
CA ALA A 247 -46.69 14.98 6.50
C ALA A 247 -45.32 15.57 6.91
N GLU A 248 -45.28 16.82 7.37
CA GLU A 248 -44.05 17.57 7.62
C GLU A 248 -43.12 16.83 8.61
N GLU A 249 -43.68 16.30 9.70
CA GLU A 249 -42.91 15.62 10.75
C GLU A 249 -42.29 14.32 10.24
N GLU A 250 -43.08 13.51 9.54
CA GLU A 250 -42.66 12.22 8.98
C GLU A 250 -41.62 12.39 7.86
N LEU A 251 -41.80 13.39 6.98
CA LEU A 251 -40.86 13.64 5.87
C LEU A 251 -39.54 14.23 6.37
N ARG A 252 -39.56 15.10 7.40
CA ARG A 252 -38.35 15.55 8.10
C ARG A 252 -37.64 14.40 8.80
N LEU A 253 -38.39 13.49 9.42
CA LEU A 253 -37.82 12.27 10.00
C LEU A 253 -37.17 11.41 8.90
N MET A 254 -37.81 11.21 7.76
CA MET A 254 -37.25 10.44 6.65
C MET A 254 -35.95 11.08 6.13
N ALA A 255 -35.91 12.39 5.92
CA ALA A 255 -34.70 13.12 5.53
C ALA A 255 -33.56 12.89 6.53
N PHE A 256 -33.85 12.99 7.83
CA PHE A 256 -32.89 12.71 8.89
C PHE A 256 -32.38 11.26 8.87
N LEU A 257 -33.27 10.28 8.69
CA LEU A 257 -32.92 8.86 8.68
C LEU A 257 -32.07 8.49 7.45
N VAL A 258 -32.38 9.05 6.27
CA VAL A 258 -31.58 8.87 5.05
C VAL A 258 -30.17 9.41 5.27
N ALA A 259 -30.04 10.63 5.79
CA ALA A 259 -28.73 11.23 6.08
C ALA A 259 -27.97 10.45 7.17
N LEU A 260 -28.65 10.00 8.22
CA LEU A 260 -28.05 9.26 9.33
C LEU A 260 -27.51 7.90 8.89
N GLU A 261 -28.34 7.09 8.22
CA GLU A 261 -27.92 5.78 7.73
C GLU A 261 -26.86 5.92 6.65
N GLY A 262 -27.05 6.87 5.73
CA GLY A 262 -26.06 7.16 4.71
C GLY A 262 -24.70 7.51 5.31
N ARG A 263 -24.67 8.26 6.42
CA ARG A 263 -23.43 8.51 7.18
C ARG A 263 -22.84 7.24 7.78
N ILE A 264 -23.65 6.36 8.39
CA ILE A 264 -23.16 5.09 8.96
C ILE A 264 -22.51 4.24 7.86
N GLU A 265 -23.20 4.07 6.73
CA GLU A 265 -22.74 3.27 5.59
C GLU A 265 -21.48 3.86 4.94
N LEU A 266 -21.45 5.18 4.74
CA LEU A 266 -20.31 5.91 4.21
C LEU A 266 -19.08 5.76 5.11
N GLN A 267 -19.23 5.94 6.42
CA GLN A 267 -18.14 5.77 7.38
C GLN A 267 -17.62 4.32 7.39
N SER A 268 -18.54 3.35 7.43
CA SER A 268 -18.24 1.92 7.45
C SER A 268 -17.43 1.49 6.23
N TRP A 269 -17.89 1.87 5.04
CA TRP A 269 -17.17 1.62 3.79
C TRP A 269 -15.82 2.35 3.75
N TYR A 270 -15.79 3.64 4.10
CA TYR A 270 -14.56 4.45 4.01
C TYR A 270 -13.46 3.91 4.92
N ASP A 271 -13.79 3.48 6.14
CA ASP A 271 -12.84 2.88 7.08
C ASP A 271 -12.32 1.52 6.58
N ALA A 272 -13.22 0.70 6.00
CA ALA A 272 -12.86 -0.58 5.42
C ALA A 272 -11.96 -0.42 4.19
N ALA A 273 -12.27 0.52 3.29
CA ALA A 273 -11.48 0.84 2.11
C ALA A 273 -10.12 1.45 2.47
N SER A 274 -10.08 2.37 3.44
CA SER A 274 -8.84 2.94 3.99
C SER A 274 -7.91 1.86 4.55
N THR A 275 -8.48 0.85 5.21
CA THR A 275 -7.74 -0.31 5.70
C THR A 275 -7.14 -1.13 4.56
N VAL A 276 -7.91 -1.38 3.49
CA VAL A 276 -7.44 -2.09 2.29
C VAL A 276 -6.27 -1.34 1.63
N ILE A 277 -6.40 -0.02 1.44
CA ILE A 277 -5.35 0.83 0.84
C ILE A 277 -4.07 0.81 1.70
N SER A 278 -4.22 0.92 3.02
CA SER A 278 -3.09 0.89 3.97
C SER A 278 -2.37 -0.46 3.99
N ASN A 279 -3.11 -1.57 3.88
CA ASN A 279 -2.54 -2.92 3.79
C ASN A 279 -1.80 -3.12 2.46
N ALA A 280 -2.33 -2.59 1.35
CA ALA A 280 -1.66 -2.63 0.06
C ALA A 280 -0.32 -1.89 0.10
N ARG A 281 -0.30 -0.67 0.67
CA ARG A 281 0.94 0.09 0.90
C ARG A 281 1.96 -0.72 1.70
N THR A 282 1.54 -1.28 2.84
CA THR A 282 2.42 -2.06 3.72
C THR A 282 3.02 -3.27 3.00
N THR A 283 2.20 -3.96 2.20
CA THR A 283 2.64 -5.11 1.40
C THR A 283 3.65 -4.70 0.33
N GLU A 284 3.40 -3.59 -0.37
CA GLU A 284 4.32 -3.05 -1.37
C GLU A 284 5.66 -2.62 -0.75
N GLU A 285 5.64 -1.84 0.34
CA GLU A 285 6.84 -1.40 1.06
C GLU A 285 7.68 -2.61 1.53
N THR A 286 7.03 -3.61 2.15
CA THR A 286 7.71 -4.84 2.58
C THR A 286 8.35 -5.58 1.41
N THR A 287 7.62 -5.73 0.30
CA THR A 287 8.13 -6.40 -0.91
C THR A 287 9.34 -5.66 -1.49
N ILE A 288 9.31 -4.32 -1.48
CA ILE A 288 10.42 -3.48 -1.97
C ILE A 288 11.65 -3.63 -1.07
N GLU A 289 11.47 -3.66 0.25
CA GLU A 289 12.56 -3.87 1.22
C GLU A 289 13.17 -5.27 1.11
N GLU A 290 12.35 -6.32 1.10
CA GLU A 290 12.81 -7.71 0.95
C GLU A 290 13.61 -7.89 -0.34
N ARG A 291 13.16 -7.26 -1.43
CA ARG A 291 13.85 -7.31 -2.72
C ARG A 291 15.18 -6.57 -2.68
N ARG A 292 15.26 -5.40 -2.04
CA ARG A 292 16.53 -4.70 -1.83
C ARG A 292 17.52 -5.60 -1.09
N ASP A 293 17.08 -6.19 0.01
CA ASP A 293 17.94 -7.02 0.88
C ASP A 293 18.42 -8.30 0.15
N ASP A 294 17.53 -8.96 -0.61
CA ASP A 294 17.89 -10.11 -1.45
C ASP A 294 18.91 -9.75 -2.53
N ARG A 295 18.74 -8.60 -3.19
CA ARG A 295 19.66 -8.14 -4.24
C ARG A 295 21.00 -7.67 -3.68
N GLU A 296 21.02 -6.94 -2.57
CA GLU A 296 22.25 -6.59 -1.86
C GLU A 296 23.02 -7.85 -1.44
N SER A 297 22.33 -8.84 -0.87
CA SER A 297 22.92 -10.12 -0.50
C SER A 297 23.51 -10.86 -1.71
N THR A 298 22.79 -10.86 -2.84
CA THR A 298 23.24 -11.48 -4.09
C THR A 298 24.51 -10.81 -4.64
N VAL A 299 24.53 -9.48 -4.72
CA VAL A 299 25.71 -8.71 -5.19
C VAL A 299 26.92 -9.00 -4.31
N ASN A 300 26.74 -8.96 -2.98
CA ASN A 300 27.82 -9.24 -2.03
C ASN A 300 28.34 -10.68 -2.12
N SER A 301 27.44 -11.66 -2.28
CA SER A 301 27.80 -13.07 -2.45
C SER A 301 28.58 -13.31 -3.74
N ASN A 302 28.15 -12.71 -4.86
CA ASN A 302 28.85 -12.81 -6.13
C ASN A 302 30.25 -12.19 -6.06
N TYR A 303 30.38 -11.00 -5.47
CA TYR A 303 31.68 -10.38 -5.22
C TYR A 303 32.60 -11.26 -4.37
N GLN A 304 32.09 -11.85 -3.28
CA GLN A 304 32.89 -12.73 -2.41
C GLN A 304 33.39 -13.97 -3.15
N ASN A 305 32.56 -14.60 -3.97
CA ASN A 305 32.95 -15.77 -4.76
C ASN A 305 34.12 -15.46 -5.71
N SER A 306 34.04 -14.35 -6.47
CA SER A 306 35.12 -13.93 -7.37
C SER A 306 36.37 -13.49 -6.60
N ALA A 307 36.22 -12.79 -5.47
CA ALA A 307 37.35 -12.38 -4.64
C ALA A 307 38.09 -13.58 -4.00
N ASP A 308 37.36 -14.64 -3.63
CA ASP A 308 37.95 -15.88 -3.12
C ASP A 308 38.73 -16.62 -4.22
N GLN A 309 38.22 -16.65 -5.46
CA GLN A 309 38.96 -17.19 -6.61
C GLN A 309 40.27 -16.42 -6.85
N ALA A 310 40.21 -15.08 -6.86
CA ALA A 310 41.40 -14.24 -6.98
C ALA A 310 42.42 -14.53 -5.86
N ARG A 311 41.92 -14.73 -4.62
CA ARG A 311 42.76 -15.06 -3.47
C ARG A 311 43.41 -16.43 -3.60
N GLU A 312 42.71 -17.43 -4.13
CA GLU A 312 43.26 -18.76 -4.38
C GLU A 312 44.41 -18.71 -5.39
N ILE A 313 44.27 -17.92 -6.46
CA ILE A 313 45.31 -17.69 -7.46
C ILE A 313 46.52 -16.99 -6.82
N LEU A 314 46.31 -15.93 -6.05
CA LEU A 314 47.37 -15.24 -5.31
C LEU A 314 48.17 -16.19 -4.41
N VAL A 315 47.48 -17.00 -3.60
CA VAL A 315 48.12 -17.95 -2.67
C VAL A 315 48.91 -19.01 -3.43
N ALA A 316 48.37 -19.53 -4.53
CA ALA A 316 49.06 -20.51 -5.38
C ALA A 316 50.30 -19.89 -6.06
N GLY A 317 50.17 -18.67 -6.59
CA GLY A 317 51.24 -17.91 -7.24
C GLY A 317 52.40 -17.61 -6.30
N ILE A 318 52.12 -17.06 -5.12
CA ILE A 318 53.16 -16.80 -4.09
C ILE A 318 53.85 -18.10 -3.66
N ALA A 319 53.09 -19.19 -3.47
CA ALA A 319 53.69 -20.49 -3.13
C ALA A 319 54.60 -21.02 -4.26
N ALA A 320 54.25 -20.78 -5.52
CA ALA A 320 55.11 -21.08 -6.67
C ALA A 320 56.38 -20.21 -6.68
N CYS A 321 56.28 -18.91 -6.39
CA CYS A 321 57.44 -18.02 -6.24
C CYS A 321 58.44 -18.55 -5.19
N HIS A 322 57.97 -19.00 -4.03
CA HIS A 322 58.82 -19.58 -2.98
C HIS A 322 59.50 -20.91 -3.38
N ASN A 323 58.85 -21.72 -4.21
CA ASN A 323 59.42 -22.98 -4.71
C ASN A 323 60.46 -22.77 -5.82
N GLN A 324 60.48 -21.61 -6.48
CA GLN A 324 61.54 -21.23 -7.42
C GLN A 324 62.85 -20.80 -6.71
N GLY A 325 62.77 -20.31 -5.46
CA GLY A 325 63.93 -19.91 -4.67
C GLY A 325 64.61 -21.02 -3.85
N SER A 326 63.93 -22.15 -3.63
CA SER A 326 64.42 -23.26 -2.77
C SER A 326 65.15 -24.36 -3.54
N GLY A 327 65.22 -24.25 -4.88
CA GLY A 327 66.02 -25.08 -5.76
C GLY A 327 67.38 -24.46 -6.10
N SER A 328 68.24 -24.23 -5.11
CA SER A 328 69.67 -23.95 -5.34
C SER A 328 70.60 -24.61 -4.33
#